data_AF-A0A552LPX9-F1
#
_entry.id   AF-A0A552LPX9-F1
#
_cell.length_a   1.000
_cell.length_b   1.000
_cell.length_c   1.000
_cell.angle_alpha   90.00
_cell.angle_beta   90.00
_cell.angle_gamma   90.00
#
_symmetry.space_group_name_H-M   'P 1'
#
loop_
_entity.id
_entity.type
_entity.pdbx_description
1 polymer ?
#
loop_
_entity_poly.entity_id
_entity_poly.type
_entity_poly.pdbx_seq_one_letter_code
_entity_poly.pdbx_strand_id
1 'polypeptide(L)'
;MTELSGKAPKFGGSTGGLLAKADLEEKYAITWTSSKEQVFEMPTGGAAIMNEGENLLYLARKEHALALGTQFRTKFKPKIEDYKIYRIYPSGEVQYLHPADGVFPEKVNAGREFFGKKDRNIGKNPEPATIKFSGVTPYEA
;
A
#
# COMPACT_ATOMS: atom_id res chain seq x y z
N MET A 1 -0.23 -19.00 6.46
CA MET A 1 1.15 -18.48 6.47
C MET A 1 1.08 -17.07 7.04
N THR A 2 1.40 -16.92 8.33
CA THR A 2 1.05 -15.72 9.13
C THR A 2 2.26 -14.94 9.61
N GLU A 3 3.47 -15.32 9.22
CA GLU A 3 4.71 -14.73 9.72
C GLU A 3 5.41 -13.94 8.62
N LEU A 4 5.70 -12.67 8.90
CA LEU A 4 6.45 -11.79 8.02
C LEU A 4 7.94 -11.93 8.34
N SER A 5 8.74 -12.28 7.34
CA SER A 5 10.20 -12.32 7.44
C SER A 5 10.83 -11.01 6.99
N GLY A 6 11.97 -10.66 7.58
CA GLY A 6 12.79 -9.53 7.18
C GLY A 6 13.43 -8.80 8.35
N LYS A 7 14.49 -8.04 8.06
CA LYS A 7 15.20 -7.23 9.05
C LYS A 7 14.68 -5.81 9.05
N ALA A 8 14.52 -5.23 10.25
CA ALA A 8 14.20 -3.82 10.38
C ALA A 8 15.36 -2.96 9.83
N PRO A 9 15.09 -1.95 8.99
CA PRO A 9 16.10 -0.99 8.56
C PRO A 9 16.76 -0.28 9.75
N LYS A 10 18.02 0.13 9.59
CA LYS A 10 18.74 0.87 10.63
C LYS A 10 18.22 2.30 10.67
N PHE A 11 17.53 2.63 11.76
CA PHE A 11 16.93 3.95 11.96
C PHE A 11 16.90 4.30 13.45
N GLY A 12 17.24 5.54 13.79
CA GLY A 12 17.30 6.01 15.19
C GLY A 12 15.92 6.29 15.82
N GLY A 13 14.85 6.17 15.04
CA GLY A 13 13.49 6.50 15.46
C GLY A 13 13.03 7.89 14.98
N SER A 14 11.71 8.08 14.95
CA SER A 14 11.05 9.33 14.55
C SER A 14 9.77 9.53 15.34
N THR A 15 9.28 10.77 15.40
CA THR A 15 8.00 11.10 16.06
C THR A 15 6.78 10.86 15.17
N GLY A 16 6.94 10.71 13.85
CA GLY A 16 5.85 10.48 12.89
C GLY A 16 5.51 9.00 12.63
N GLY A 17 5.97 8.10 13.50
CA GLY A 17 5.86 6.64 13.32
C GLY A 17 4.49 6.05 13.68
N LEU A 18 4.51 4.83 14.22
CA LEU A 18 3.30 4.15 14.70
C LEU A 18 2.74 4.86 15.95
N LEU A 19 1.44 5.13 15.94
CA LEU A 19 0.68 5.63 17.09
C LEU A 19 -0.22 4.50 17.64
N ALA A 20 -1.00 4.79 18.69
CA ALA A 20 -1.91 3.83 19.33
C ALA A 20 -2.84 3.08 18.36
N LYS A 21 -3.21 3.69 17.22
CA LYS A 21 -3.99 3.05 16.15
C LYS A 21 -3.34 1.73 15.65
N ALA A 22 -2.01 1.67 15.65
CA ALA A 22 -1.26 0.52 15.16
C ALA A 22 -1.50 -0.76 15.99
N ASP A 23 -1.86 -0.61 17.26
CA ASP A 23 -2.14 -1.72 18.17
C ASP A 23 -3.64 -1.92 18.42
N LEU A 24 -4.45 -0.87 18.23
CA LEU A 24 -5.90 -0.89 18.51
C LEU A 24 -6.77 -1.20 17.28
N GLU A 25 -6.33 -0.88 16.06
CA GLU A 25 -7.18 -0.96 14.86
C GLU A 25 -6.52 -1.71 13.71
N GLU A 26 -5.38 -1.20 13.22
CA GLU A 26 -4.59 -1.83 12.16
C GLU A 26 -3.23 -1.14 12.00
N LYS A 27 -2.26 -1.89 11.49
CA LYS A 27 -1.00 -1.36 10.97
C LYS A 27 -0.67 -1.99 9.63
N TYR A 28 0.26 -1.39 8.91
CA TYR A 28 0.72 -1.88 7.61
C TYR A 28 2.17 -2.33 7.72
N ALA A 29 2.55 -3.30 6.91
CA ALA A 29 3.93 -3.72 6.75
C ALA A 29 4.30 -3.70 5.28
N ILE A 30 5.56 -3.37 5.00
CA ILE A 30 6.15 -3.51 3.67
C ILE A 30 7.42 -4.36 3.80
N THR A 31 7.53 -5.38 2.96
CA THR A 31 8.76 -6.16 2.77
C THR A 31 9.33 -5.95 1.39
N TRP A 32 10.64 -6.00 1.25
CA TRP A 32 11.34 -5.88 -0.04
C TRP A 32 12.75 -6.47 0.07
N THR A 33 13.35 -6.82 -1.06
CA THR A 33 14.74 -7.28 -1.10
C THR A 33 15.64 -6.18 -1.63
N SER A 34 16.71 -5.86 -0.90
CA SER A 34 17.76 -4.96 -1.37
C SER A 34 19.00 -5.74 -1.75
N SER A 35 19.63 -5.38 -2.87
CA SER A 35 20.90 -5.97 -3.31
C SER A 35 22.11 -5.48 -2.53
N LYS A 36 21.97 -4.41 -1.75
CA LYS A 36 23.05 -3.80 -0.96
C LYS A 36 22.49 -2.96 0.19
N GLU A 37 23.33 -2.68 1.16
CA GLU A 37 23.04 -1.66 2.16
C GLU A 37 23.04 -0.27 1.51
N GLN A 38 21.94 0.47 1.63
CA GLN A 38 21.81 1.81 1.04
C GLN A 38 20.79 2.67 1.78
N VAL A 39 20.93 4.00 1.66
CA VAL A 39 20.07 4.98 2.32
C VAL A 39 18.78 5.16 1.54
N PHE A 40 17.66 5.29 2.25
CA PHE A 40 16.37 5.69 1.71
C PHE A 40 15.68 6.68 2.63
N GLU A 41 14.73 7.43 2.08
CA GLU A 41 13.97 8.41 2.85
C GLU A 41 12.68 7.75 3.35
N MET A 42 12.44 7.86 4.65
CA MET A 42 11.24 7.36 5.29
C MET A 42 10.05 8.28 4.95
N PRO A 43 8.87 7.73 4.62
CA PRO A 43 7.67 8.54 4.40
C PRO A 43 7.19 9.28 5.66
N THR A 44 7.66 8.84 6.84
CA THR A 44 7.39 9.46 8.15
C THR A 44 8.43 10.53 8.52
N GLY A 45 9.33 10.87 7.60
CA GLY A 45 10.42 11.82 7.79
C GLY A 45 11.71 11.17 8.30
N GLY A 46 12.84 11.68 7.79
CA GLY A 46 14.18 11.20 8.11
C GLY A 46 14.73 10.20 7.08
N ALA A 47 16.02 9.92 7.19
CA ALA A 47 16.71 8.93 6.36
C ALA A 47 16.98 7.66 7.19
N ALA A 48 16.71 6.50 6.60
CA ALA A 48 17.01 5.20 7.18
C ALA A 48 17.95 4.44 6.24
N ILE A 49 18.64 3.43 6.78
CA ILE A 49 19.51 2.56 5.99
C ILE A 49 18.84 1.20 5.85
N MET A 50 18.49 0.81 4.63
CA MET A 50 17.97 -0.54 4.38
C MET A 50 19.11 -1.55 4.43
N ASN A 51 18.86 -2.74 4.98
CA ASN A 51 19.82 -3.83 5.03
C ASN A 51 19.98 -4.47 3.65
N GLU A 52 21.11 -5.12 3.40
CA GLU A 52 21.22 -6.07 2.30
C GLU A 52 20.36 -7.32 2.59
N GLY A 53 19.63 -7.79 1.58
CA GLY A 53 18.66 -8.89 1.69
C GLY A 53 17.24 -8.42 2.00
N GLU A 54 16.46 -9.29 2.66
CA GLU A 54 15.04 -9.04 2.96
C GLU A 54 14.88 -8.04 4.12
N ASN A 55 14.17 -6.96 3.84
CA ASN A 55 13.81 -5.92 4.80
C ASN A 55 12.34 -6.00 5.15
N LEU A 56 12.00 -5.59 6.37
CA LEU A 56 10.64 -5.47 6.87
C LEU A 56 10.48 -4.15 7.61
N LEU A 57 9.46 -3.36 7.23
CA LEU A 57 9.15 -2.09 7.86
C LEU A 57 7.66 -1.98 8.18
N TYR A 58 7.34 -1.57 9.40
CA TYR A 58 5.97 -1.29 9.83
C TYR A 58 5.63 0.20 9.65
N LEU A 59 4.42 0.47 9.16
CA LEU A 59 3.91 1.80 8.82
C LEU A 59 2.47 1.97 9.29
N ALA A 60 2.07 3.19 9.64
CA ALA A 60 0.74 3.48 10.16
C ALA A 60 -0.37 3.48 9.09
N ARG A 61 -0.03 3.76 7.82
CA ARG A 61 -1.00 3.95 6.72
C ARG A 61 -0.53 3.25 5.45
N LYS A 62 -1.49 2.71 4.68
CA LYS A 62 -1.25 2.12 3.36
C LYS A 62 -0.55 3.08 2.39
N GLU A 63 -0.94 4.35 2.44
CA GLU A 63 -0.38 5.41 1.59
C GLU A 63 1.14 5.54 1.76
N HIS A 64 1.66 5.45 2.98
CA HIS A 64 3.10 5.52 3.25
C HIS A 64 3.84 4.33 2.62
N ALA A 65 3.25 3.14 2.66
CA ALA A 65 3.83 1.94 2.04
C ALA A 65 3.88 2.07 0.50
N LEU A 66 2.82 2.62 -0.12
CA LEU A 66 2.79 2.87 -1.57
C LEU A 66 3.75 3.99 -1.99
N ALA A 67 3.89 5.04 -1.18
CA ALA A 67 4.88 6.10 -1.40
C ALA A 67 6.31 5.54 -1.36
N LEU A 68 6.60 4.65 -0.40
CA LEU A 68 7.89 3.99 -0.30
C LEU A 68 8.14 3.04 -1.50
N GLY A 69 7.14 2.25 -1.90
CA GLY A 69 7.21 1.43 -3.13
C GLY A 69 7.46 2.26 -4.40
N THR A 70 6.88 3.46 -4.48
CA THR A 70 7.16 4.40 -5.57
C THR A 70 8.62 4.88 -5.53
N GLN A 71 9.14 5.20 -4.34
CA GLN A 71 10.54 5.58 -4.14
C GLN A 71 11.48 4.45 -4.61
N PHE A 72 11.22 3.22 -4.21
CA PHE A 72 11.94 1.99 -4.60
C PHE A 72 12.03 1.78 -6.11
N ARG A 73 10.95 2.06 -6.84
CA ARG A 73 10.89 1.88 -8.29
C ARG A 73 11.50 3.03 -9.10
N THR A 74 11.56 4.24 -8.53
CA THR A 74 11.93 5.46 -9.27
C THR A 74 13.32 6.00 -8.90
N LYS A 75 13.72 5.95 -7.63
CA LYS A 75 14.95 6.59 -7.14
C LYS A 75 16.15 5.63 -7.03
N PHE A 76 15.93 4.32 -7.02
CA PHE A 76 16.99 3.32 -6.85
C PHE A 76 17.45 2.70 -8.17
N LYS A 77 18.75 2.40 -8.24
CA LYS A 77 19.40 1.62 -9.30
C LYS A 77 20.31 0.57 -8.61
N PRO A 78 20.01 -0.73 -8.71
CA PRO A 78 18.89 -1.35 -9.44
C PRO A 78 17.52 -0.99 -8.85
N LYS A 79 16.47 -1.11 -9.68
CA LYS A 79 15.09 -0.88 -9.23
C LYS A 79 14.66 -2.00 -8.30
N ILE A 80 13.94 -1.64 -7.23
CA ILE A 80 13.36 -2.60 -6.30
C ILE A 80 11.88 -2.73 -6.64
N GLU A 81 11.52 -3.85 -7.28
CA GLU A 81 10.17 -4.11 -7.80
C GLU A 81 9.48 -5.30 -7.08
N ASP A 82 10.17 -6.00 -6.18
CA ASP A 82 9.68 -7.20 -5.50
C ASP A 82 9.00 -6.92 -4.15
N TYR A 83 8.70 -5.65 -3.88
CA TYR A 83 8.13 -5.24 -2.60
C TYR A 83 6.69 -5.74 -2.44
N LYS A 84 6.33 -6.07 -1.20
CA LYS A 84 5.05 -6.64 -0.81
C LYS A 84 4.47 -5.83 0.35
N ILE A 85 3.21 -5.44 0.25
CA ILE A 85 2.51 -4.68 1.30
C ILE A 85 1.45 -5.57 1.94
N TYR A 86 1.41 -5.52 3.26
CA TYR A 86 0.51 -6.27 4.11
C TYR A 86 -0.24 -5.33 5.05
N ARG A 87 -1.44 -5.72 5.45
CA ARG A 87 -2.18 -5.16 6.58
C ARG A 87 -2.15 -6.17 7.72
N ILE A 88 -1.95 -5.67 8.93
CA ILE A 88 -1.86 -6.45 10.15
C ILE A 88 -2.91 -5.94 11.11
N TYR A 89 -3.79 -6.83 11.54
CA TYR A 89 -4.83 -6.53 12.52
C TYR A 89 -4.33 -6.75 13.95
N PRO A 90 -4.97 -6.13 14.96
CA PRO A 90 -4.70 -6.38 16.38
C PRO A 90 -4.83 -7.85 16.78
N SER A 91 -5.65 -8.61 16.06
CA SER A 91 -5.80 -10.07 16.22
C SER A 91 -4.56 -10.87 15.82
N GLY A 92 -3.59 -10.25 15.15
CA GLY A 92 -2.42 -10.92 14.55
C GLY A 92 -2.67 -11.46 13.14
N GLU A 93 -3.88 -11.30 12.59
CA GLU A 93 -4.15 -11.67 11.20
C GLU A 93 -3.38 -10.75 10.23
N VAL A 94 -2.72 -11.37 9.25
CA VAL A 94 -1.95 -10.66 8.21
C VAL A 94 -2.66 -10.85 6.87
N GLN A 95 -3.12 -9.74 6.30
CA GLN A 95 -3.74 -9.67 4.99
C GLN A 95 -2.74 -9.18 3.95
N TYR A 96 -2.49 -9.95 2.89
CA TYR A 96 -1.68 -9.50 1.75
C TYR A 96 -2.47 -8.51 0.89
N LEU A 97 -1.93 -7.31 0.67
CA LEU A 97 -2.64 -6.21 0.00
C LEU A 97 -2.09 -5.83 -1.37
N HIS A 98 -0.77 -5.88 -1.58
CA HIS A 98 -0.19 -5.39 -2.83
C HIS A 98 1.18 -6.01 -3.13
N PRO A 99 1.45 -6.42 -4.39
CA PRO A 99 0.46 -6.64 -5.47
C PRO A 99 -0.39 -7.89 -5.20
N ALA A 100 -1.69 -7.73 -4.94
CA ALA A 100 -2.55 -8.83 -4.47
C ALA A 100 -2.68 -10.00 -5.46
N ASP A 101 -2.62 -9.72 -6.76
CA ASP A 101 -2.66 -10.69 -7.85
C ASP A 101 -1.25 -11.05 -8.37
N GLY A 102 -0.19 -10.67 -7.65
CA GLY A 102 1.21 -10.92 -8.02
C GLY A 102 1.74 -10.07 -9.18
N VAL A 103 0.89 -9.29 -9.86
CA VAL A 103 1.26 -8.42 -10.97
C VAL A 103 0.94 -6.98 -10.61
N PHE A 104 1.85 -6.05 -10.90
CA PHE A 104 1.59 -4.63 -10.64
C PHE A 104 0.29 -4.15 -11.31
N PRO A 105 -0.54 -3.33 -10.63
CA PRO A 105 -1.82 -2.86 -11.16
C PRO A 105 -1.71 -2.12 -12.50
N GLU A 106 -0.57 -1.49 -12.78
CA GLU A 106 -0.32 -0.77 -14.04
C GLU A 106 -0.26 -1.68 -15.27
N LYS A 107 0.04 -2.98 -15.08
CA LYS A 107 0.02 -3.97 -16.17
C LYS A 107 -1.28 -4.74 -16.16
N VAL A 108 -1.87 -4.97 -17.32
CA VAL A 108 -3.06 -5.82 -17.47
C VAL A 108 -2.72 -7.28 -17.13
N ASN A 109 -3.64 -7.97 -16.46
CA ASN A 109 -3.51 -9.38 -16.10
C ASN A 109 -4.82 -10.12 -16.37
N ALA A 110 -4.74 -11.34 -16.91
CA ALA A 110 -5.92 -12.18 -17.14
C ALA A 110 -6.51 -12.61 -15.78
N GLY A 111 -7.83 -12.57 -15.64
CA GLY A 111 -8.54 -12.91 -14.39
C GLY A 111 -8.94 -11.71 -13.51
N ARG A 112 -8.60 -10.47 -13.90
CA ARG A 112 -9.14 -9.27 -13.25
C ARG A 112 -10.58 -9.00 -13.72
N GLU A 113 -11.52 -8.96 -12.79
CA GLU A 113 -12.90 -8.54 -13.06
C GLU A 113 -13.04 -7.00 -13.04
N PHE A 114 -14.07 -6.51 -13.73
CA PHE A 114 -14.41 -5.09 -13.73
C PHE A 114 -15.24 -4.71 -12.51
N PHE A 115 -14.58 -4.18 -11.47
CA PHE A 115 -15.28 -3.61 -10.31
C PHE A 115 -15.57 -2.12 -10.53
N GLY A 116 -16.82 -1.70 -10.30
CA GLY A 116 -17.22 -0.28 -10.39
C GLY A 116 -17.34 0.28 -11.81
N LYS A 117 -17.30 -0.58 -12.84
CA LYS A 117 -17.51 -0.15 -14.24
C LYS A 117 -18.97 0.25 -14.44
N LYS A 118 -19.19 1.45 -14.98
CA LYS A 118 -20.50 1.92 -15.45
C LYS A 118 -20.46 2.00 -16.97
N ASP A 119 -21.34 1.27 -17.65
CA ASP A 119 -21.41 1.24 -19.12
C ASP A 119 -22.16 2.48 -19.69
N ARG A 120 -21.71 3.66 -19.28
CA ARG A 120 -22.19 4.97 -19.74
C ARG A 120 -21.08 6.01 -19.66
N ASN A 121 -21.24 7.13 -20.35
CA ASN A 121 -20.35 8.27 -20.18
C ASN A 121 -20.80 9.17 -19.02
N ILE A 122 -19.92 10.06 -18.56
CA ILE A 122 -20.20 10.96 -17.43
C ILE A 122 -21.38 11.92 -17.68
N GLY A 123 -21.59 12.33 -18.93
CA GLY A 123 -22.70 13.21 -19.32
C GLY A 123 -24.06 12.51 -19.39
N LYS A 124 -24.09 11.18 -19.29
CA LYS A 124 -25.31 10.35 -19.23
C LYS A 124 -25.68 9.99 -17.78
N ASN A 125 -25.10 10.65 -16.79
CA ASN A 125 -25.59 10.54 -15.41
C ASN A 125 -26.98 11.18 -15.30
N PRO A 126 -27.94 10.56 -14.61
CA PRO A 126 -29.26 11.15 -14.40
C PRO A 126 -29.14 12.43 -13.58
N GLU A 127 -30.04 13.36 -13.83
CA GLU A 127 -30.11 14.59 -13.06
C GLU A 127 -30.55 14.30 -11.62
N PRO A 128 -29.93 14.90 -10.58
CA PRO A 128 -30.30 14.68 -9.18
C PRO A 128 -31.79 14.92 -8.89
N ALA A 129 -32.43 15.81 -9.63
CA ALA A 129 -33.86 16.11 -9.51
C ALA A 129 -34.75 14.90 -9.87
N THR A 130 -34.33 14.09 -10.84
CA THR A 130 -35.13 12.94 -11.33
C THR A 130 -35.11 11.76 -10.35
N ILE A 131 -34.07 11.66 -9.53
CA ILE A 131 -33.88 10.60 -8.54
C ILE A 131 -34.00 11.13 -7.10
N LYS A 132 -34.63 12.29 -6.92
CA LYS A 132 -34.80 12.91 -5.61
C LYS A 132 -35.57 11.98 -4.66
N PHE A 133 -35.12 11.92 -3.41
CA PHE A 133 -35.70 11.05 -2.36
C PHE A 133 -35.64 9.54 -2.65
N SER A 134 -34.91 9.09 -3.68
CA SER A 134 -34.71 7.66 -3.96
C SER A 134 -33.71 6.98 -3.03
N GLY A 135 -32.88 7.78 -2.32
CA GLY A 135 -31.74 7.27 -1.55
C GLY A 135 -30.54 6.85 -2.39
N VAL A 136 -30.60 6.99 -3.71
CA VAL A 136 -29.53 6.64 -4.65
C VAL A 136 -28.86 7.91 -5.17
N THR A 137 -27.54 7.85 -5.37
CA THR A 137 -26.78 8.97 -5.94
C THR A 137 -26.72 8.90 -7.48
N PRO A 138 -26.60 10.03 -8.19
CA PRO A 138 -26.58 10.05 -9.66
C PRO A 138 -25.52 9.14 -10.31
N TYR A 139 -24.35 9.02 -9.69
CA TYR A 139 -23.25 8.21 -10.23
C TYR A 139 -23.44 6.70 -10.00
N GLU A 140 -24.27 6.33 -9.02
CA GLU A 140 -24.66 4.95 -8.73
C GLU A 140 -25.87 4.50 -9.55
N ALA A 141 -26.83 5.41 -9.76
CA ALA A 141 -28.05 5.21 -10.55
C ALA A 141 -27.77 4.88 -12.02
#